data_AF-A0A016W837-F1
#
_entry.id   AF-A0A016W837-F1
#
_cell.length_a   1.000
_cell.length_b   1.000
_cell.length_c   1.000
_cell.angle_alpha   90.00
_cell.angle_beta   90.00
_cell.angle_gamma   90.00
#
_symmetry.space_group_name_H-M   'P 1'
#
loop_
_entity.id
_entity.type
_entity.pdbx_description
1 polymer ?
#
loop_
_entity_poly.entity_id
_entity_poly.type
_entity_poly.pdbx_seq_one_letter_code
_entity_poly.pdbx_strand_id
1 'polypeptide(L)'
;MSSISQNILRQSTNSSTRAAAANIRVTYGGDVVHRSTLARWDQHFDDSDISVEDRSRLGYSSLVDNTALFSALAANLRLNELCIPKLLSVLVPHELRDSDKASQLSLCGSIVNLPSRKNFLKDIPNGSENWVSHVPDHYCQRRT
;
A
#
# COMPACT_ATOMS: atom_id res chain seq x y z
N MET A 1 -23.39 46.19 2.45
CA MET A 1 -22.36 46.48 1.42
C MET A 1 -21.40 45.28 1.24
N SER A 2 -21.89 44.05 1.09
CA SER A 2 -21.05 42.83 1.26
C SER A 2 -20.88 41.98 -0.01
N SER A 3 -21.83 41.98 -0.95
CA SER A 3 -21.77 41.06 -2.10
C SER A 3 -20.97 41.59 -3.31
N ILE A 4 -20.81 42.91 -3.43
CA ILE A 4 -20.11 43.53 -4.57
C ILE A 4 -18.59 43.38 -4.42
N SER A 5 -18.06 43.66 -3.23
CA SER A 5 -16.62 43.52 -2.94
C SER A 5 -16.14 42.08 -3.07
N GLN A 6 -16.93 41.10 -2.65
CA GLN A 6 -16.63 39.67 -2.81
C GLN A 6 -16.61 39.23 -4.29
N ASN A 7 -17.50 39.80 -5.12
CA ASN A 7 -17.54 39.50 -6.56
C ASN A 7 -16.34 40.11 -7.31
N ILE A 8 -15.92 41.32 -6.94
CA ILE A 8 -14.76 41.99 -7.56
C ILE A 8 -13.46 41.24 -7.21
N LEU A 9 -13.30 40.81 -5.96
CA LEU A 9 -12.14 40.02 -5.52
C LEU A 9 -12.10 38.66 -6.24
N ARG A 10 -13.23 37.93 -6.33
CA ARG A 10 -13.33 36.69 -7.12
C ARG A 10 -13.07 36.90 -8.61
N GLN A 11 -13.47 38.03 -9.20
CA GLN A 11 -13.21 38.31 -10.62
C GLN A 11 -11.71 38.56 -10.87
N SER A 12 -11.02 39.21 -9.93
CA SER A 12 -9.57 39.42 -9.98
C SER A 12 -8.78 38.09 -9.90
N THR A 13 -9.11 37.21 -8.95
CA THR A 13 -8.45 35.90 -8.81
C THR A 13 -8.75 34.95 -9.98
N ASN A 14 -9.96 35.02 -10.54
CA ASN A 14 -10.33 34.28 -11.76
C ASN A 14 -9.53 34.69 -13.01
N SER A 15 -9.09 35.95 -13.06
CA SER A 15 -8.23 36.50 -14.12
C SER A 15 -6.77 36.05 -13.92
N SER A 16 -6.27 36.15 -12.68
CA SER A 16 -4.92 35.73 -12.28
C SER A 16 -4.67 34.22 -12.53
N THR A 17 -5.59 33.36 -12.07
CA THR A 17 -5.50 31.90 -12.27
C THR A 17 -5.54 31.50 -13.75
N ARG A 18 -6.24 32.25 -14.60
CA ARG A 18 -6.31 32.00 -16.04
C ARG A 18 -5.02 32.39 -16.74
N ALA A 19 -4.41 33.52 -16.35
CA ALA A 19 -3.11 33.95 -16.84
C ALA A 19 -2.00 32.96 -16.41
N ALA A 20 -2.01 32.51 -15.15
CA ALA A 20 -1.09 31.50 -14.65
C ALA A 20 -1.21 30.16 -15.41
N ALA A 21 -2.44 29.68 -15.65
CA ALA A 21 -2.68 28.47 -16.44
C ALA A 21 -2.13 28.59 -17.87
N ALA A 22 -2.34 29.74 -18.51
CA ALA A 22 -1.85 29.99 -19.86
C ALA A 22 -0.31 30.00 -19.92
N ASN A 23 0.34 30.66 -18.95
CA ASN A 23 1.79 30.70 -18.85
C ASN A 23 2.39 29.29 -18.66
N ILE A 24 1.84 28.51 -17.73
CA ILE A 24 2.29 27.12 -17.46
C ILE A 24 2.11 26.24 -18.69
N ARG A 25 0.99 26.40 -19.41
CA ARG A 25 0.72 25.65 -20.65
C ARG A 25 1.72 25.98 -21.74
N VAL A 26 2.11 27.25 -21.89
CA VAL A 26 3.12 27.69 -22.87
C VAL A 26 4.49 27.11 -22.53
N THR A 27 4.86 27.03 -21.25
CA THR A 27 6.19 26.58 -20.84
C THR A 27 6.33 25.06 -20.76
N TYR A 28 5.29 24.33 -20.32
CA TYR A 28 5.36 22.90 -20.03
C TYR A 28 4.48 22.01 -20.92
N GLY A 29 3.65 22.59 -21.79
CA GLY A 29 2.78 21.85 -22.71
C GLY A 29 1.32 21.73 -22.23
N GLY A 30 0.48 21.16 -23.11
CA GLY A 30 -0.99 21.23 -23.03
C GLY A 30 -1.67 20.58 -21.83
N ASP A 31 -1.03 19.61 -21.18
CA ASP A 31 -1.69 18.65 -20.28
C ASP A 31 -1.15 18.67 -18.83
N VAL A 32 -0.38 19.68 -18.46
CA VAL A 32 0.38 19.67 -17.20
C VAL A 32 -0.46 20.05 -15.99
N VAL A 33 -1.32 21.08 -16.11
CA VAL A 33 -2.20 21.51 -15.01
C VAL A 33 -3.50 22.08 -15.56
N HIS A 34 -4.64 21.60 -15.05
CA HIS A 34 -5.94 22.18 -15.38
C HIS A 34 -6.21 23.46 -14.57
N ARG A 35 -6.95 24.42 -15.15
CA ARG A 35 -7.29 25.69 -14.50
C ARG A 35 -7.95 25.52 -13.12
N SER A 36 -8.79 24.49 -12.96
CA SER A 36 -9.43 24.18 -11.67
C SER A 36 -8.43 23.81 -10.58
N THR A 37 -7.30 23.20 -10.95
CA THR A 37 -6.23 22.85 -10.00
C THR A 37 -5.56 24.12 -9.50
N LEU A 38 -5.21 25.06 -10.39
CA LEU A 38 -4.62 26.34 -10.00
C LEU A 38 -5.56 27.20 -9.15
N ALA A 39 -6.86 27.22 -9.46
CA ALA A 39 -7.84 27.93 -8.64
C ALA A 39 -7.97 27.34 -7.22
N ARG A 40 -7.82 26.02 -7.06
CA ARG A 40 -7.78 25.39 -5.73
C ARG A 40 -6.50 25.75 -4.97
N TRP A 41 -5.36 25.77 -5.65
CA TRP A 41 -4.09 26.19 -5.05
C TRP A 41 -4.07 27.67 -4.66
N ASP A 42 -4.65 28.55 -5.48
CA ASP A 42 -4.80 29.99 -5.19
C ASP A 42 -5.59 30.20 -3.88
N GLN A 43 -6.70 29.46 -3.71
CA GLN A 43 -7.49 29.48 -2.48
C GLN A 43 -6.72 28.95 -1.26
N HIS A 44 -5.87 27.93 -1.44
CA HIS A 44 -4.99 27.44 -0.38
C HIS A 44 -4.00 28.51 0.09
N PHE A 45 -3.44 29.29 -0.85
CA PHE A 45 -2.54 30.38 -0.52
C PHE A 45 -3.24 31.53 0.20
N ASP A 46 -4.49 31.83 -0.16
CA ASP A 46 -5.33 32.78 0.59
C ASP A 46 -5.58 32.30 2.04
N ASP A 47 -5.70 30.99 2.24
CA ASP A 47 -5.85 30.34 3.55
C ASP A 47 -4.50 30.20 4.31
N SER A 48 -3.42 30.81 3.81
CA SER A 48 -2.05 30.75 4.34
C SER A 48 -1.43 29.34 4.41
N ASP A 49 -2.00 28.38 3.67
CA ASP A 49 -1.47 27.03 3.53
C ASP A 49 -0.54 26.96 2.32
N ILE A 50 0.76 27.09 2.57
CA ILE A 50 1.82 27.01 1.54
C ILE A 50 2.39 25.59 1.38
N SER A 51 1.78 24.58 2.01
CA SER A 51 2.25 23.20 1.91
C SER A 51 2.08 22.66 0.51
N VAL A 52 3.17 22.20 -0.11
CA VAL A 52 3.14 21.54 -1.42
C VAL A 52 2.71 20.07 -1.30
N GLU A 53 2.82 19.49 -0.09
CA GLU A 53 2.48 18.10 0.17
C GLU A 53 0.96 17.86 0.12
N ASP A 54 0.56 16.70 -0.38
CA ASP A 54 -0.84 16.28 -0.35
C ASP A 54 -1.28 16.09 1.10
N ARG A 55 -2.50 16.54 1.42
CA ARG A 55 -3.05 16.32 2.75
C ARG A 55 -3.21 14.82 2.97
N SER A 56 -3.02 14.39 4.22
CA SER A 56 -3.30 13.02 4.63
C SER A 56 -4.68 12.62 4.10
N ARG A 57 -4.68 11.76 3.09
CA ARG A 57 -5.91 11.20 2.55
C ARG A 57 -6.52 10.40 3.69
N LEU A 58 -7.78 10.67 4.00
CA LEU A 58 -8.52 9.81 4.90
C LEU A 58 -8.49 8.40 4.28
N GLY A 59 -7.67 7.54 4.87
CA GLY A 59 -7.64 6.13 4.51
C GLY A 59 -9.01 5.52 4.79
N TYR A 60 -9.23 4.31 4.25
CA TYR A 60 -10.42 3.54 4.61
C TYR A 60 -10.52 3.46 6.13
N SER A 61 -11.66 3.88 6.70
CA SER A 61 -11.92 3.72 8.13
C SER A 61 -11.87 2.23 8.42
N SER A 62 -10.76 1.78 9.02
CA SER A 62 -10.60 0.39 9.41
C SER A 62 -11.66 0.10 10.45
N LEU A 63 -12.74 -0.57 10.04
CA LEU A 63 -13.81 -1.04 10.92
C LEU A 63 -13.24 -1.91 12.06
N VAL A 64 -12.06 -2.48 11.85
CA VAL A 64 -11.31 -3.23 12.84
C VAL A 64 -10.35 -2.29 13.58
N ASP A 65 -10.56 -2.14 14.88
CA ASP A 65 -9.58 -1.55 15.78
C ASP A 65 -8.42 -2.53 15.94
N ASN A 66 -7.35 -2.26 15.19
CA ASN A 66 -6.15 -3.07 15.23
C ASN A 66 -5.49 -3.05 16.62
N THR A 67 -5.72 -2.02 17.44
CA THR A 67 -5.11 -1.92 18.78
C THR A 67 -5.68 -2.95 19.75
N ALA A 68 -7.01 -3.13 19.76
CA ALA A 68 -7.68 -4.16 20.54
C ALA A 68 -7.28 -5.57 20.08
N LEU A 69 -7.16 -5.78 18.77
CA LEU A 69 -6.72 -7.06 18.19
C LEU A 69 -5.29 -7.41 18.61
N PHE A 70 -4.35 -6.47 18.50
CA PHE A 70 -2.96 -6.71 18.91
C PHE A 70 -2.83 -6.95 20.43
N SER A 71 -3.62 -6.24 21.24
CA SER A 71 -3.66 -6.42 22.70
C SER A 71 -4.13 -7.83 23.09
N ALA A 72 -5.22 -8.30 22.48
CA ALA A 72 -5.72 -9.65 22.71
C ALA A 72 -4.72 -10.73 22.27
N LEU A 73 -4.01 -10.51 21.16
CA LEU A 73 -3.00 -11.45 20.67
C LEU A 73 -1.78 -11.53 21.60
N ALA A 74 -1.30 -10.39 22.08
CA ALA A 74 -0.18 -10.31 23.03
C ALA A 74 -0.50 -11.03 24.35
N ALA A 75 -1.72 -10.86 24.86
CA ALA A 75 -2.19 -11.50 26.09
C ALA A 75 -2.28 -13.03 25.96
N ASN A 76 -2.74 -13.54 24.81
CA ASN A 76 -2.90 -14.98 24.59
C ASN A 76 -1.59 -15.71 24.25
N LEU A 77 -0.61 -15.02 23.65
CA LEU A 77 0.64 -15.64 23.18
C LEU A 77 1.87 -15.36 24.07
N ARG A 78 1.71 -14.67 25.22
CA ARG A 78 2.79 -14.26 26.15
C ARG A 78 3.98 -13.58 25.43
N LEU A 79 3.70 -12.78 24.41
CA LEU A 79 4.70 -12.16 23.53
C LEU A 79 5.22 -10.84 24.09
N ASN A 80 5.85 -10.86 25.25
CA ASN A 80 6.45 -9.64 25.81
C ASN A 80 7.74 -9.22 25.10
N GLU A 81 8.36 -10.13 24.33
CA GLU A 81 9.70 -9.93 23.71
C GLU A 81 9.72 -10.03 22.18
N LEU A 82 8.63 -10.45 21.52
CA LEU A 82 8.60 -10.63 20.07
C LEU A 82 7.74 -9.57 19.40
N CYS A 83 8.34 -8.87 18.43
CA CYS A 83 7.69 -7.92 17.55
C CYS A 83 6.50 -8.60 16.83
N ILE A 84 5.28 -8.32 17.31
CA ILE A 84 3.99 -8.88 16.87
C ILE A 84 3.81 -8.92 15.33
N PRO A 85 4.28 -7.93 14.54
CA PRO A 85 4.21 -7.99 13.07
C PRO A 85 4.92 -9.19 12.43
N LYS A 86 5.98 -9.74 13.04
CA LYS A 86 6.73 -10.88 12.50
C LYS A 86 6.08 -12.24 12.76
N LEU A 87 5.19 -12.33 13.75
CA LEU A 87 4.47 -13.55 14.09
C LEU A 87 3.19 -13.70 13.28
N LEU A 88 2.51 -12.58 12.99
CA LEU A 88 1.30 -12.56 12.16
C LEU A 88 1.57 -12.83 10.68
N SER A 89 2.84 -12.78 10.25
CA SER A 89 3.23 -13.02 8.86
C SER A 89 3.54 -14.48 8.54
N VAL A 90 3.58 -15.39 9.53
CA VAL A 90 3.78 -16.81 9.27
C VAL A 90 2.43 -17.42 8.88
N LEU A 91 2.08 -17.26 7.61
CA LEU A 91 0.94 -17.96 7.01
C LEU A 91 1.29 -19.46 6.96
N VAL A 92 0.76 -20.24 7.91
CA VAL A 92 0.85 -21.71 7.86
C VAL A 92 -0.29 -22.19 6.95
N PRO A 93 0.00 -22.82 5.79
CA PRO A 93 -1.04 -23.13 4.80
C PRO A 93 -2.17 -24.04 5.29
N HIS A 94 -1.96 -24.79 6.37
CA HIS A 94 -3.01 -25.61 6.99
C HIS A 94 -2.67 -25.97 8.45
N GLU A 95 -3.67 -26.03 9.33
CA GLU A 95 -3.52 -26.58 10.68
C GLU A 95 -3.22 -28.09 10.60
N LEU A 96 -2.04 -28.48 11.07
CA LEU A 96 -1.62 -29.88 11.08
C LEU A 96 -2.16 -30.58 12.33
N ARG A 97 -2.84 -31.72 12.15
CA ARG A 97 -3.21 -32.59 13.29
C ARG A 97 -1.98 -33.34 13.79
N ASP A 98 -2.04 -33.87 15.00
CA ASP A 98 -0.89 -34.57 15.59
C ASP A 98 -0.47 -35.82 14.79
N SER A 99 -1.41 -36.47 14.11
CA SER A 99 -1.11 -37.54 13.15
C SER A 99 -0.30 -37.06 11.95
N ASP A 100 -0.61 -35.85 11.46
CA ASP A 100 0.05 -35.24 10.30
C ASP A 100 1.48 -34.82 10.70
N LYS A 101 1.64 -34.24 11.91
CA LYS A 101 2.95 -33.92 12.50
C LYS A 101 3.81 -35.17 12.69
N ALA A 102 3.24 -36.25 13.24
CA ALA A 102 3.97 -37.51 13.45
C ALA A 102 4.42 -38.12 12.13
N SER A 103 3.56 -38.09 11.10
CA SER A 103 3.88 -38.56 9.76
C SER A 103 4.99 -37.72 9.11
N GLN A 104 4.93 -36.40 9.23
CA GLN A 104 5.97 -35.50 8.74
C GLN A 104 7.32 -35.75 9.44
N LEU A 105 7.32 -35.88 10.77
CA LEU A 105 8.54 -36.16 11.54
C LEU A 105 9.18 -37.50 11.16
N SER A 106 8.36 -38.54 10.96
CA SER A 106 8.82 -39.85 10.51
C SER A 106 9.45 -39.79 9.12
N LEU A 107 8.80 -39.09 8.18
CA LEU A 107 9.31 -38.90 6.82
C LEU A 107 10.62 -38.13 6.82
N CYS A 108 10.67 -36.98 7.50
CA CYS A 108 11.89 -36.17 7.62
C CYS A 108 13.02 -36.95 8.29
N GLY A 109 12.73 -37.70 9.35
CA GLY A 109 13.71 -38.57 10.01
C GLY A 109 14.27 -39.63 9.06
N SER A 110 13.43 -40.20 8.19
CA SER A 110 13.88 -41.15 7.17
C SER A 110 14.79 -40.47 6.13
N ILE A 111 14.40 -39.28 5.64
CA ILE A 111 15.17 -38.50 4.65
C ILE A 111 16.53 -38.06 5.20
N VAL A 112 16.57 -37.58 6.44
CA VAL A 112 17.81 -37.12 7.10
C VAL A 112 18.76 -38.29 7.39
N ASN A 113 18.22 -39.44 7.79
CA ASN A 113 19.00 -40.63 8.10
C ASN A 113 19.30 -41.50 6.87
N LEU A 114 19.06 -41.01 5.64
CA LEU A 114 19.45 -41.76 4.44
C LEU A 114 20.96 -42.06 4.53
N PRO A 115 21.38 -43.33 4.42
CA PRO A 115 22.78 -43.70 4.53
C PRO A 115 23.63 -42.91 3.52
N SER A 116 24.50 -42.07 4.06
CA SER A 116 25.47 -41.23 3.35
C SER A 116 26.29 -42.04 2.35
N ARG A 117 25.81 -42.17 1.10
CA ARG A 117 26.65 -42.54 -0.05
C ARG A 117 26.28 -41.86 -1.36
N LYS A 118 25.16 -41.15 -1.44
CA LYS A 118 24.77 -40.39 -2.64
C LYS A 118 24.10 -39.08 -2.22
N ASN A 119 24.58 -37.95 -2.73
CA ASN A 119 23.92 -36.66 -2.65
C ASN A 119 22.64 -36.69 -3.49
N PHE A 120 21.63 -37.47 -3.06
CA PHE A 120 20.40 -37.75 -3.80
C PHE A 120 19.61 -36.48 -4.12
N LEU A 121 19.84 -35.37 -3.41
CA LEU A 121 19.26 -34.07 -3.69
C LEU A 121 19.50 -33.62 -5.15
N LYS A 122 20.63 -34.00 -5.76
CA LYS A 122 20.93 -33.67 -7.16
C LYS A 122 20.08 -34.48 -8.15
N ASP A 123 19.56 -35.61 -7.69
CA ASP A 123 18.80 -36.58 -8.49
C ASP A 123 17.29 -36.36 -8.32
N ILE A 124 16.85 -35.44 -7.45
CA ILE A 124 15.44 -35.11 -7.25
C ILE A 124 14.98 -34.13 -8.35
N PRO A 125 14.10 -34.54 -9.28
CA PRO A 125 13.46 -33.58 -10.17
C PRO A 125 12.51 -32.70 -9.36
N ASN A 126 12.68 -31.38 -9.42
CA ASN A 126 11.73 -30.45 -8.83
C ASN A 126 10.63 -30.12 -9.85
N GLY A 127 9.38 -30.25 -9.46
CA GLY A 127 8.22 -29.87 -10.27
C GLY A 127 7.08 -29.44 -9.38
N SER A 128 6.56 -28.23 -9.61
CA SER A 128 5.31 -27.76 -9.00
C SER A 128 4.52 -26.97 -10.03
N GLU A 129 3.19 -27.04 -9.93
CA GLU A 129 2.30 -26.21 -10.71
C GLU A 129 2.04 -24.93 -9.92
N ASN A 130 2.22 -23.77 -10.57
CA ASN A 130 1.93 -22.47 -9.98
C ASN A 130 0.93 -21.75 -10.88
N TRP A 131 -0.11 -21.17 -10.27
CA TRP A 131 -1.05 -20.33 -10.99
C TRP A 131 -0.41 -19.00 -11.35
N VAL A 132 -0.45 -18.64 -12.63
CA VAL A 132 -0.03 -17.32 -13.12
C VAL A 132 -1.28 -16.47 -13.37
N SER A 133 -1.45 -15.44 -12.55
CA SER A 133 -2.55 -14.49 -12.74
C SER A 133 -2.26 -13.59 -13.93
N HIS A 134 -3.21 -13.50 -14.86
CA HIS A 134 -3.18 -12.50 -15.93
C HIS A 134 -3.50 -11.11 -15.36
N VAL A 135 -2.60 -10.13 -15.60
CA VAL A 135 -2.85 -8.73 -15.28
C VAL A 135 -3.03 -7.98 -16.60
N PRO A 136 -4.20 -7.37 -16.86
CA PRO A 136 -4.42 -6.56 -18.06
C PRO A 136 -3.54 -5.31 -18.06
N ASP A 137 -2.96 -4.97 -19.21
CA ASP A 137 -1.97 -3.89 -19.39
C ASP A 137 -2.43 -2.50 -18.90
N HIS A 138 -3.74 -2.29 -18.75
CA HIS A 138 -4.32 -1.02 -18.34
C HIS A 138 -4.09 -0.67 -16.85
N TYR A 139 -3.58 -1.61 -16.04
CA TYR A 139 -3.30 -1.38 -14.61
C TYR A 139 -1.89 -0.86 -14.30
N CYS A 140 -0.97 -0.79 -15.27
CA CYS A 140 0.40 -0.32 -15.05
C CYS A 140 0.58 1.21 -14.96
N GLN A 141 -0.45 2.02 -15.20
CA GLN A 141 -0.31 3.49 -15.28
C GLN A 141 -0.48 4.26 -13.95
N ARG A 142 -0.59 3.58 -12.79
CA ARG A 142 -0.66 4.26 -11.48
C ARG A 142 0.40 3.76 -10.52
N ARG A 143 1.66 3.97 -10.87
CA ARG A 143 2.78 3.97 -9.92
C ARG A 143 4.00 4.66 -10.55
N THR A 144 3.93 5.99 -10.61
CA THR A 144 5.08 6.90 -10.71
C THR A 144 4.75 8.10 -9.86
#